data_AF-A0A953Y0C4-F1
#
_entry.id   AF-A0A953Y0C4-F1
#
_cell.length_a   1.000
_cell.length_b   1.000
_cell.length_c   1.000
_cell.angle_alpha   90.00
_cell.angle_beta   90.00
_cell.angle_gamma   90.00
#
_symmetry.space_group_name_H-M   'P 1'
#
loop_
_entity.id
_entity.type
_entity.pdbx_description
1 polymer ?
#
loop_
_entity_poly.entity_id
_entity_poly.type
_entity_poly.pdbx_seq_one_letter_code
_entity_poly.pdbx_strand_id
1 'polypeptide(L)'
;MRVWIAVGAFVAGASLGWAQPVASEHELLARKLITELGELGFAVDGEKLAIEVLAPHACEEDVNRQQDLFFRPSHFTGVAGLLSALVDEDVQLSASEARLVAVKGALQSIAAYYQWDRNALVFPRSALNAAVESMGAREALIAHELAHAYQAQRPGGLEALVQSEPRWTDRVHAAHALMEGECELIAMKLLLARKQRDLDAVQEAQLAQGAALEEELSGVGSVVYDLGRRALLREYKRGGWEAVQALVKAPPGSTEQLIHPAKLGADTPTEVPPQALAGWVELHRDVVGELQTYMYLRKLGVERAGLATCGWEGDCLQVLRNEARVMLVVWRTLWDSELDAQQFLQAIPAKGRARRAGRWVDLVWSNGPGVAEAVRGQLAAPPEVPQVEADVASTREAERELAQREADAEARRVGDRWVIPAGKLVLRLPVGWTTQQSGVTYLAFPPRSGSRFRDNVNVQVQPNPLGTDLDAHVKANAEQLAALPDMTLDTIVKGEAAGRPVLKCTFTGVMNLDKLEFECWIFPREQDQVVITTTALGVREAKLKQALHQILESVEFED
;
A
#
# COMPACT_ATOMS: atom_id res chain seq x y z
N MET A 1 -25.32 -8.22 25.51
CA MET A 1 -26.63 -7.50 25.60
C MET A 1 -26.91 -7.20 27.07
N ARG A 2 -27.20 -5.92 27.42
CA ARG A 2 -27.24 -5.26 28.78
C ARG A 2 -25.85 -4.75 29.22
N VAL A 3 -25.57 -3.46 29.55
CA VAL A 3 -26.30 -2.34 30.22
C VAL A 3 -25.66 -0.97 29.79
N TRP A 4 -26.38 0.00 29.17
CA TRP A 4 -26.86 1.35 29.63
C TRP A 4 -25.89 2.23 30.50
N ILE A 5 -25.41 3.41 30.07
CA ILE A 5 -25.97 4.81 30.04
C ILE A 5 -25.98 5.61 31.38
N ALA A 6 -25.29 6.76 31.40
CA ALA A 6 -25.61 8.05 32.06
C ALA A 6 -24.73 9.15 31.38
N VAL A 7 -25.18 10.09 30.52
CA VAL A 7 -26.04 11.30 30.69
C VAL A 7 -25.61 12.16 31.88
N GLY A 8 -25.30 13.47 31.83
CA GLY A 8 -25.38 14.51 30.80
C GLY A 8 -25.57 15.90 31.46
N ALA A 9 -24.92 16.93 30.91
CA ALA A 9 -25.18 18.38 31.00
C ALA A 9 -24.79 19.22 32.25
N PHE A 10 -23.96 20.26 32.02
CA PHE A 10 -24.24 21.63 32.48
C PHE A 10 -23.72 22.66 31.45
N VAL A 11 -24.57 23.62 31.10
CA VAL A 11 -24.32 24.75 30.18
C VAL A 11 -24.09 26.02 31.00
N ALA A 12 -23.26 26.90 30.43
CA ALA A 12 -23.05 28.33 30.70
C ALA A 12 -22.09 28.75 31.83
N GLY A 13 -21.06 29.51 31.40
CA GLY A 13 -20.69 30.74 32.10
C GLY A 13 -19.37 30.74 32.86
N ALA A 14 -18.24 30.68 32.15
CA ALA A 14 -17.02 31.38 32.56
C ALA A 14 -16.10 31.60 31.35
N SER A 15 -16.32 32.72 30.67
CA SER A 15 -15.24 33.43 29.98
C SER A 15 -14.09 33.63 30.96
N LEU A 16 -12.89 33.13 30.65
CA LEU A 16 -11.60 33.71 31.05
C LEU A 16 -10.47 32.85 30.43
N GLY A 17 -9.71 33.48 29.52
CA GLY A 17 -8.45 32.94 29.00
C GLY A 17 -8.49 32.44 27.56
N TRP A 18 -8.89 33.29 26.60
CA TRP A 18 -8.43 33.10 25.22
C TRP A 18 -6.93 33.36 25.21
N ALA A 19 -6.14 32.30 25.40
CA ALA A 19 -4.80 32.29 24.85
C ALA A 19 -4.94 32.24 23.32
N GLN A 20 -4.64 33.34 22.65
CA GLN A 20 -4.37 33.40 21.22
C GLN A 20 -2.97 33.99 21.05
N PRO A 21 -2.10 33.42 20.19
CA PRO A 21 -2.07 32.01 19.80
C PRO A 21 -0.66 31.42 19.88
N VAL A 22 -0.60 30.10 19.99
CA VAL A 22 0.50 29.34 19.42
C VAL A 22 0.39 29.52 17.90
N ALA A 23 0.90 30.63 17.35
CA ALA A 23 1.31 30.69 15.95
C ALA A 23 2.40 29.62 15.83
N SER A 24 1.97 28.41 15.47
CA SER A 24 2.66 27.17 15.79
C SER A 24 3.97 27.03 15.01
N GLU A 25 4.93 26.25 15.53
CA GLU A 25 6.12 25.86 14.76
C GLU A 25 5.77 25.35 13.35
N HIS A 26 4.59 24.71 13.21
CA HIS A 26 4.04 24.25 11.93
C HIS A 26 3.67 25.39 10.99
N GLU A 27 3.13 26.50 11.51
CA GLU A 27 2.83 27.68 10.70
C GLU A 27 4.11 28.35 10.20
N LEU A 28 5.10 28.54 11.09
CA LEU A 28 6.39 29.11 10.70
C LEU A 28 7.09 28.21 9.67
N LEU A 29 7.04 26.89 9.88
CA LEU A 29 7.61 25.92 8.97
C LEU A 29 6.89 25.92 7.62
N ALA A 30 5.55 25.91 7.60
CA ALA A 30 4.77 25.99 6.37
C ALA A 30 5.10 27.27 5.59
N ARG A 31 5.17 28.43 6.25
CA ARG A 31 5.57 29.69 5.61
C ARG A 31 6.98 29.65 5.02
N LYS A 32 7.93 29.03 5.72
CA LYS A 32 9.30 28.80 5.20
C LYS A 32 9.26 27.92 3.95
N LEU A 33 8.54 26.80 4.00
CA LEU A 33 8.46 25.84 2.89
C LEU A 33 7.71 26.41 1.68
N ILE A 34 6.72 27.29 1.86
CA ILE A 34 6.07 28.03 0.75
C ILE A 34 7.11 28.82 -0.06
N THR A 35 8.02 29.53 0.61
CA THR A 35 9.08 30.29 -0.06
C THR A 35 10.01 29.36 -0.85
N GLU A 36 10.50 28.29 -0.22
CA GLU A 36 11.43 27.35 -0.87
C GLU A 36 10.78 26.60 -2.04
N LEU A 37 9.51 26.20 -1.92
CA LEU A 37 8.76 25.61 -3.01
C LEU A 37 8.57 26.60 -4.17
N GLY A 38 8.31 27.87 -3.87
CA GLY A 38 8.26 28.94 -4.86
C GLY A 38 9.57 29.11 -5.64
N GLU A 39 10.73 29.03 -4.97
CA GLU A 39 12.05 29.05 -5.61
C GLU A 39 12.28 27.84 -6.54
N LEU A 40 11.62 26.72 -6.27
CA LEU A 40 11.66 25.51 -7.10
C LEU A 40 10.60 25.49 -8.21
N GLY A 41 9.77 26.52 -8.33
CA GLY A 41 8.72 26.65 -9.36
C GLY A 41 7.33 26.17 -8.94
N PHE A 42 7.12 25.85 -7.66
CA PHE A 42 5.84 25.40 -7.08
C PHE A 42 5.25 26.48 -6.16
N ALA A 43 4.93 27.64 -6.74
CA ALA A 43 4.48 28.79 -5.96
C ALA A 43 3.07 28.58 -5.37
N VAL A 44 2.98 28.70 -4.04
CA VAL A 44 1.71 28.70 -3.28
C VAL A 44 1.42 30.12 -2.81
N ASP A 45 0.21 30.61 -3.07
CA ASP A 45 -0.31 31.85 -2.51
C ASP A 45 -0.66 31.65 -1.03
N GLY A 46 0.33 31.92 -0.17
CA GLY A 46 0.23 31.79 1.28
C GLY A 46 -0.70 32.81 1.95
N GLU A 47 -1.18 33.85 1.24
CA GLU A 47 -2.21 34.76 1.78
C GLU A 47 -3.60 34.14 1.67
N LYS A 48 -3.82 33.28 0.68
CA LYS A 48 -5.08 32.55 0.50
C LYS A 48 -5.14 31.25 1.31
N LEU A 49 -4.00 30.71 1.75
CA LEU A 49 -3.91 29.45 2.47
C LEU A 49 -4.10 29.65 3.97
N ALA A 50 -5.17 29.09 4.54
CA ALA A 50 -5.34 29.00 5.98
C ALA A 50 -4.47 27.88 6.57
N ILE A 51 -4.00 28.04 7.81
CA ILE A 51 -3.30 26.99 8.55
C ILE A 51 -4.05 26.75 9.86
N GLU A 52 -4.60 25.55 10.01
CA GLU A 52 -5.58 25.22 11.05
C GLU A 52 -5.10 24.06 11.92
N VAL A 53 -5.41 24.11 13.22
CA VAL A 53 -5.23 22.98 14.15
C VAL A 53 -6.59 22.57 14.70
N LEU A 54 -7.09 21.43 14.25
CA LEU A 54 -8.45 20.98 14.57
C LEU A 54 -8.48 19.90 15.65
N ALA A 55 -9.58 19.89 16.41
CA ALA A 55 -9.88 18.81 17.34
C ALA A 55 -10.31 17.55 16.56
N PRO A 56 -10.11 16.33 17.11
CA PRO A 56 -10.38 15.09 16.38
C PRO A 56 -11.78 14.98 15.75
N HIS A 57 -12.83 15.44 16.43
CA HIS A 57 -14.20 15.40 15.90
C HIS A 57 -14.38 16.30 14.66
N ALA A 58 -13.73 17.47 14.62
CA ALA A 58 -13.79 18.37 13.49
C ALA A 58 -13.04 17.78 12.28
N CYS A 59 -11.92 17.07 12.52
CA CYS A 59 -11.25 16.31 11.46
C CYS A 59 -12.14 15.17 10.94
N GLU A 60 -12.88 14.47 11.80
CA GLU A 60 -13.80 13.43 11.38
C GLU A 60 -14.91 13.97 10.46
N GLU A 61 -15.47 15.13 10.80
CA GLU A 61 -16.44 15.82 9.95
C GLU A 61 -15.83 16.25 8.60
N ASP A 62 -14.60 16.77 8.60
CA ASP A 62 -13.88 17.15 7.37
C ASP A 62 -13.62 15.96 6.45
N VAL A 63 -12.99 14.90 6.96
CA VAL A 63 -12.66 13.70 6.17
C VAL A 63 -13.92 12.98 5.72
N ASN A 64 -14.98 12.99 6.52
CA ASN A 64 -16.27 12.45 6.12
C ASN A 64 -16.88 13.22 4.95
N ARG A 65 -16.81 14.57 4.94
CA ARG A 65 -17.29 15.38 3.81
C ARG A 65 -16.48 15.12 2.54
N GLN A 66 -15.17 14.93 2.66
CA GLN A 66 -14.31 14.63 1.50
C GLN A 66 -14.67 13.32 0.79
N GLN A 67 -15.32 12.36 1.47
CA GLN A 67 -15.75 11.12 0.82
C GLN A 67 -16.68 11.37 -0.38
N ASP A 68 -17.48 12.45 -0.36
CA ASP A 68 -18.40 12.77 -1.45
C ASP A 68 -17.70 13.29 -2.72
N LEU A 69 -16.40 13.62 -2.62
CA LEU A 69 -15.58 14.01 -3.76
C LEU A 69 -15.13 12.82 -4.58
N PHE A 70 -14.60 11.82 -3.90
CA PHE A 70 -14.00 10.65 -4.53
C PHE A 70 -15.05 9.60 -4.88
N PHE A 71 -16.16 9.58 -4.13
CA PHE A 71 -17.14 8.50 -4.23
C PHE A 71 -18.52 8.99 -4.67
N ARG A 72 -19.21 8.16 -5.44
CA ARG A 72 -20.63 8.38 -5.77
C ARG A 72 -21.51 8.10 -4.55
N PRO A 73 -22.72 8.69 -4.47
CA PRO A 73 -23.63 8.46 -3.34
C PRO A 73 -23.94 6.97 -3.07
N SER A 74 -23.93 6.14 -4.11
CA SER A 74 -24.17 4.69 -3.98
C SER A 74 -22.94 3.89 -3.53
N HIS A 75 -21.74 4.47 -3.50
CA HIS A 75 -20.48 3.73 -3.23
C HIS A 75 -20.56 2.94 -1.91
N PHE A 76 -20.87 3.59 -0.80
CA PHE A 76 -20.95 2.90 0.50
C PHE A 76 -22.15 1.94 0.60
N THR A 77 -23.19 2.13 -0.21
CA THR A 77 -24.25 1.13 -0.38
C THR A 77 -23.72 -0.11 -1.12
N GLY A 78 -22.89 0.11 -2.13
CA GLY A 78 -22.15 -0.93 -2.85
C GLY A 78 -21.22 -1.70 -1.93
N VAL A 79 -20.35 -1.01 -1.18
CA VAL A 79 -19.42 -1.64 -0.22
C VAL A 79 -20.17 -2.48 0.81
N ALA A 80 -21.21 -1.93 1.45
CA ALA A 80 -22.05 -2.65 2.39
C ALA A 80 -22.68 -3.91 1.77
N GLY A 81 -23.23 -3.78 0.56
CA GLY A 81 -23.86 -4.88 -0.15
C GLY A 81 -22.87 -5.95 -0.63
N LEU A 82 -21.68 -5.54 -1.07
CA LEU A 82 -20.58 -6.42 -1.46
C LEU A 82 -20.12 -7.26 -0.26
N LEU A 83 -19.81 -6.62 0.86
CA LEU A 83 -19.41 -7.32 2.10
C LEU A 83 -20.51 -8.28 2.56
N SER A 84 -21.76 -7.84 2.53
CA SER A 84 -22.91 -8.69 2.89
C SER A 84 -23.05 -9.91 2.00
N ALA A 85 -22.65 -9.86 0.73
CA ALA A 85 -22.72 -11.01 -0.19
C ALA A 85 -21.47 -11.92 -0.13
N LEU A 86 -20.34 -11.39 0.32
CA LEU A 86 -19.06 -12.10 0.42
C LEU A 86 -18.88 -12.86 1.73
N VAL A 87 -19.41 -12.33 2.84
CA VAL A 87 -19.22 -12.87 4.18
C VAL A 87 -20.40 -13.80 4.53
N ASP A 88 -20.12 -15.05 4.88
CA ASP A 88 -21.13 -16.05 5.30
C ASP A 88 -21.66 -15.80 6.75
N GLU A 89 -21.15 -14.78 7.45
CA GLU A 89 -21.56 -14.41 8.82
C GLU A 89 -22.69 -13.36 8.84
N ASP A 90 -23.45 -13.32 9.94
CA ASP A 90 -24.55 -12.39 10.24
C ASP A 90 -24.16 -10.89 10.32
N VAL A 91 -22.97 -10.50 9.86
CA VAL A 91 -22.49 -9.12 9.89
C VAL A 91 -23.07 -8.34 8.72
N GLN A 92 -24.20 -7.68 8.95
CA GLN A 92 -24.80 -6.73 8.01
C GLN A 92 -24.34 -5.31 8.37
N LEU A 93 -23.40 -4.77 7.59
CA LEU A 93 -23.00 -3.36 7.68
C LEU A 93 -23.99 -2.51 6.88
N SER A 94 -24.48 -1.42 7.47
CA SER A 94 -25.18 -0.37 6.73
C SER A 94 -24.20 0.50 5.94
N ALA A 95 -24.70 1.24 4.94
CA ALA A 95 -23.88 2.18 4.17
C ALA A 95 -23.22 3.24 5.06
N SER A 96 -23.94 3.74 6.08
CA SER A 96 -23.40 4.72 7.04
C SER A 96 -22.30 4.14 7.91
N GLU A 97 -22.42 2.88 8.33
CA GLU A 97 -21.37 2.20 9.10
C GLU A 97 -20.14 1.93 8.23
N ALA A 98 -20.33 1.46 6.99
CA ALA A 98 -19.23 1.26 6.04
C ALA A 98 -18.47 2.58 5.78
N ARG A 99 -19.19 3.69 5.60
CA ARG A 99 -18.60 5.02 5.46
C ARG A 99 -17.83 5.45 6.72
N LEU A 100 -18.40 5.25 7.90
CA LEU A 100 -17.74 5.61 9.15
C LEU A 100 -16.46 4.80 9.39
N VAL A 101 -16.45 3.51 9.03
CA VAL A 101 -15.24 2.68 9.08
C VAL A 101 -14.16 3.24 8.14
N ALA A 102 -14.52 3.60 6.91
CA ALA A 102 -13.58 4.21 5.96
C ALA A 102 -13.00 5.53 6.48
N VAL A 103 -13.85 6.43 7.00
CA VAL A 103 -13.44 7.72 7.57
C VAL A 103 -12.51 7.53 8.76
N LYS A 104 -12.84 6.63 9.69
CA LYS A 104 -12.01 6.36 10.85
C LYS A 104 -10.67 5.73 10.48
N GLY A 105 -10.66 4.84 9.49
CA GLY A 105 -9.44 4.26 8.95
C GLY A 105 -8.52 5.35 8.38
N ALA A 106 -9.06 6.26 7.56
CA ALA A 106 -8.29 7.37 7.00
C ALA A 106 -7.71 8.28 8.09
N LEU A 107 -8.49 8.64 9.11
CA LEU A 107 -8.02 9.49 10.21
C LEU A 107 -6.90 8.87 11.05
N GLN A 108 -6.77 7.54 11.08
CA GLN A 108 -5.69 6.87 11.80
C GLN A 108 -4.32 7.03 11.12
N SER A 109 -4.32 7.26 9.80
CA SER A 109 -3.09 7.43 9.00
C SER A 109 -2.74 8.88 8.69
N ILE A 110 -3.63 9.84 8.97
CA ILE A 110 -3.45 11.26 8.58
C ILE A 110 -2.73 12.05 9.68
N ALA A 111 -1.53 12.55 9.35
CA ALA A 111 -0.74 13.43 10.21
C ALA A 111 -0.95 14.94 9.92
N ALA A 112 -1.27 15.27 8.68
CA ALA A 112 -1.76 16.56 8.19
C ALA A 112 -2.58 16.30 6.92
N TYR A 113 -3.42 17.23 6.51
CA TYR A 113 -4.13 17.14 5.24
C TYR A 113 -4.50 18.53 4.70
N TYR A 114 -4.48 18.67 3.39
CA TYR A 114 -5.04 19.83 2.70
C TYR A 114 -6.56 19.70 2.56
N GLN A 115 -7.27 20.75 2.97
CA GLN A 115 -8.71 20.86 2.88
C GLN A 115 -9.09 21.89 1.81
N TRP A 116 -9.55 21.34 0.69
CA TRP A 116 -9.85 22.04 -0.56
C TRP A 116 -10.99 23.06 -0.44
N ASP A 117 -12.07 22.77 0.30
CA ASP A 117 -13.29 23.60 0.34
C ASP A 117 -13.04 25.03 0.86
N ARG A 118 -12.04 25.18 1.72
CA ARG A 118 -11.65 26.45 2.34
C ARG A 118 -10.19 26.83 2.14
N ASN A 119 -9.46 26.10 1.29
CA ASN A 119 -8.03 26.30 1.04
C ASN A 119 -7.24 26.36 2.37
N ALA A 120 -7.29 25.27 3.13
CA ALA A 120 -6.65 25.18 4.44
C ALA A 120 -5.70 23.99 4.55
N LEU A 121 -4.52 24.20 5.12
CA LEU A 121 -3.66 23.16 5.63
C LEU A 121 -4.08 22.82 7.06
N VAL A 122 -4.54 21.59 7.29
CA VAL A 122 -5.10 21.16 8.57
C VAL A 122 -4.17 20.17 9.28
N PHE A 123 -3.89 20.47 10.55
CA PHE A 123 -3.17 19.57 11.46
C PHE A 123 -4.12 19.01 12.52
N PRO A 124 -4.37 17.68 12.56
CA PRO A 124 -5.09 17.06 13.66
C PRO A 124 -4.34 17.26 14.98
N ARG A 125 -5.03 17.78 16.01
CA ARG A 125 -4.43 17.98 17.34
C ARG A 125 -3.92 16.68 17.97
N SER A 126 -4.54 15.54 17.64
CA SER A 126 -4.08 14.22 18.07
C SER A 126 -2.72 13.86 17.49
N ALA A 127 -2.45 14.20 16.22
CA ALA A 127 -1.19 13.91 15.54
C ALA A 127 -0.04 14.78 16.09
N LEU A 128 -0.33 16.05 16.41
CA LEU A 128 0.66 16.96 17.01
C LEU A 128 1.21 16.46 18.35
N ASN A 129 0.40 15.74 19.13
CA ASN A 129 0.80 15.21 20.43
C ASN A 129 1.53 13.85 20.32
N ALA A 130 1.47 13.19 19.17
CA ALA A 130 2.04 11.85 18.94
C ALA A 130 3.47 11.90 18.36
N ALA A 131 3.92 13.04 17.82
CA ALA A 131 5.13 13.10 17.03
C ALA A 131 6.42 13.34 17.85
N VAL A 132 7.17 12.26 18.11
CA VAL A 132 8.64 12.29 17.92
C VAL A 132 8.90 11.85 16.47
N GLU A 133 8.48 12.65 15.51
CA GLU A 133 8.93 12.51 14.13
C GLU A 133 10.24 13.26 13.97
N SER A 134 11.17 12.73 13.17
CA SER A 134 12.38 13.46 12.81
C SER A 134 12.00 14.77 12.12
N MET A 135 12.81 15.82 12.30
CA MET A 135 12.56 17.12 11.68
C MET A 135 12.36 17.00 10.15
N GLY A 136 13.10 16.10 9.49
CA GLY A 136 12.98 15.84 8.06
C GLY A 136 11.66 15.19 7.65
N ALA A 137 11.09 14.30 8.47
CA ALA A 137 9.78 13.69 8.17
C ALA A 137 8.65 14.73 8.24
N ARG A 138 8.69 15.61 9.24
CA ARG A 138 7.73 16.72 9.37
C ARG A 138 7.80 17.70 8.21
N GLU A 139 9.02 18.02 7.75
CA GLU A 139 9.21 18.89 6.58
C GLU A 139 8.67 18.25 5.29
N ALA A 140 8.90 16.94 5.09
CA ALA A 140 8.36 16.20 3.96
C ALA A 140 6.83 16.22 3.93
N LEU A 141 6.20 15.97 5.09
CA LEU A 141 4.75 15.99 5.26
C LEU A 141 4.17 17.36 4.91
N ILE A 142 4.70 18.45 5.48
CA ILE A 142 4.17 19.79 5.21
C ILE A 142 4.42 20.19 3.75
N ALA A 143 5.56 19.83 3.17
CA ALA A 143 5.83 20.08 1.75
C ALA A 143 4.84 19.34 0.83
N HIS A 144 4.48 18.10 1.18
CA HIS A 144 3.47 17.32 0.47
C HIS A 144 2.10 18.01 0.51
N GLU A 145 1.65 18.45 1.69
CA GLU A 145 0.35 19.14 1.79
C GLU A 145 0.34 20.52 1.12
N LEU A 146 1.47 21.24 1.12
CA LEU A 146 1.62 22.48 0.35
C LEU A 146 1.59 22.23 -1.15
N ALA A 147 2.03 21.06 -1.61
CA ALA A 147 1.90 20.68 -3.01
C ALA A 147 0.42 20.47 -3.40
N HIS A 148 -0.43 19.97 -2.51
CA HIS A 148 -1.88 19.98 -2.73
C HIS A 148 -2.46 21.40 -2.82
N ALA A 149 -1.99 22.33 -1.97
CA ALA A 149 -2.37 23.73 -2.09
C ALA A 149 -1.94 24.33 -3.44
N TYR A 150 -0.73 24.02 -3.90
CA TYR A 150 -0.23 24.39 -5.23
C TYR A 150 -1.14 23.85 -6.34
N GLN A 151 -1.49 22.56 -6.29
CA GLN A 151 -2.39 21.92 -7.27
C GLN A 151 -3.77 22.57 -7.30
N ALA A 152 -4.34 22.89 -6.13
CA ALA A 152 -5.66 23.51 -6.02
C ALA A 152 -5.68 24.96 -6.55
N GLN A 153 -4.57 25.69 -6.42
CA GLN A 153 -4.45 27.07 -6.88
C GLN A 153 -4.12 27.18 -8.38
N ARG A 154 -3.75 26.07 -9.04
CA ARG A 154 -3.46 26.04 -10.47
C ARG A 154 -4.75 26.07 -11.31
N PRO A 155 -4.80 26.82 -12.44
CA PRO A 155 -5.93 26.76 -13.37
C PRO A 155 -6.17 25.35 -13.91
N GLY A 156 -7.42 24.87 -13.84
CA GLY A 156 -7.78 23.50 -14.22
C GLY A 156 -7.19 22.45 -13.28
N GLY A 157 -6.97 22.81 -12.02
CA GLY A 157 -6.34 21.99 -10.98
C GLY A 157 -7.11 20.72 -10.62
N LEU A 158 -6.78 20.20 -9.44
CA LEU A 158 -7.23 18.91 -8.91
C LEU A 158 -8.73 18.60 -9.06
N GLU A 159 -9.57 19.62 -8.92
CA GLU A 159 -11.02 19.51 -9.03
C GLU A 159 -11.49 18.88 -10.36
N ALA A 160 -10.83 19.21 -11.47
CA ALA A 160 -11.13 18.62 -12.78
C ALA A 160 -10.72 17.14 -12.88
N LEU A 161 -9.75 16.72 -12.07
CA LEU A 161 -9.20 15.36 -12.03
C LEU A 161 -10.15 14.40 -11.31
N VAL A 162 -10.66 14.81 -10.14
CA VAL A 162 -11.49 13.97 -9.25
C VAL A 162 -13.00 14.10 -9.49
N GLN A 163 -13.48 15.22 -10.07
CA GLN A 163 -14.91 15.39 -10.33
C GLN A 163 -15.35 14.88 -11.72
N SER A 164 -14.47 14.27 -12.52
CA SER A 164 -14.87 13.71 -13.83
C SER A 164 -15.87 12.55 -13.67
N GLU A 165 -17.00 12.64 -14.36
CA GLU A 165 -18.04 11.59 -14.37
C GLU A 165 -17.84 10.64 -15.56
N PRO A 166 -18.07 9.32 -15.40
CA PRO A 166 -18.49 8.67 -14.16
C PRO A 166 -17.31 8.41 -13.21
N ARG A 167 -17.49 8.66 -11.91
CA ARG A 167 -16.51 8.33 -10.85
C ARG A 167 -16.45 6.82 -10.55
N TRP A 168 -15.99 6.03 -11.52
CA TRP A 168 -15.68 4.60 -11.34
C TRP A 168 -14.46 4.44 -10.43
N THR A 169 -14.47 3.44 -9.55
CA THR A 169 -13.40 3.23 -8.54
C THR A 169 -12.02 3.16 -9.19
N ASP A 170 -11.85 2.42 -10.27
CA ASP A 170 -10.58 2.32 -10.99
C ASP A 170 -10.06 3.66 -11.52
N ARG A 171 -10.91 4.40 -12.23
CA ARG A 171 -10.58 5.73 -12.77
C ARG A 171 -10.26 6.73 -11.66
N VAL A 172 -11.01 6.69 -10.55
CA VAL A 172 -10.75 7.53 -9.38
C VAL A 172 -9.40 7.19 -8.76
N HIS A 173 -9.04 5.91 -8.62
CA HIS A 173 -7.72 5.52 -8.13
C HIS A 173 -6.59 5.94 -9.09
N ALA A 174 -6.78 5.86 -10.40
CA ALA A 174 -5.77 6.31 -11.37
C ALA A 174 -5.52 7.82 -11.26
N ALA A 175 -6.59 8.61 -11.18
CA ALA A 175 -6.51 10.05 -10.96
C ALA A 175 -5.88 10.37 -9.59
N HIS A 176 -6.35 9.72 -8.53
CA HIS A 176 -5.85 9.92 -7.18
C HIS A 176 -4.36 9.56 -7.05
N ALA A 177 -3.91 8.49 -7.71
CA ALA A 177 -2.50 8.14 -7.76
C ALA A 177 -1.66 9.29 -8.32
N LEU A 178 -2.01 9.85 -9.48
CA LEU A 178 -1.25 10.95 -10.07
C LEU A 178 -1.28 12.23 -9.23
N MET A 179 -2.41 12.51 -8.57
CA MET A 179 -2.54 13.59 -7.60
C MET A 179 -1.52 13.47 -6.47
N GLU A 180 -1.50 12.32 -5.80
CA GLU A 180 -0.61 12.06 -4.66
C GLU A 180 0.85 11.97 -5.10
N GLY A 181 1.10 11.32 -6.23
CA GLY A 181 2.43 11.19 -6.81
C GLY A 181 3.08 12.54 -7.13
N GLU A 182 2.31 13.52 -7.62
CA GLU A 182 2.84 14.86 -7.92
C GLU A 182 3.26 15.55 -6.62
N CYS A 183 2.46 15.43 -5.56
CA CYS A 183 2.80 15.95 -4.23
C CYS A 183 4.06 15.30 -3.66
N GLU A 184 4.18 13.97 -3.76
CA GLU A 184 5.38 13.25 -3.33
C GLU A 184 6.63 13.67 -4.12
N LEU A 185 6.52 13.84 -5.44
CA LEU A 185 7.64 14.29 -6.26
C LEU A 185 8.09 15.72 -5.91
N ILE A 186 7.15 16.63 -5.67
CA ILE A 186 7.44 18.02 -5.27
C ILE A 186 8.14 18.05 -3.90
N ALA A 187 7.59 17.32 -2.92
CA ALA A 187 8.21 17.20 -1.59
C ALA A 187 9.61 16.57 -1.69
N MET A 188 9.78 15.50 -2.48
CA MET A 188 11.07 14.87 -2.71
C MET A 188 12.07 15.82 -3.38
N LYS A 189 11.64 16.61 -4.37
CA LYS A 189 12.50 17.60 -5.04
C LYS A 189 13.03 18.63 -4.06
N LEU A 190 12.19 19.12 -3.14
CA LEU A 190 12.60 20.06 -2.09
C LEU A 190 13.71 19.47 -1.20
N LEU A 191 13.50 18.25 -0.71
CA LEU A 191 14.47 17.57 0.17
C LEU A 191 15.79 17.25 -0.54
N LEU A 192 15.73 16.87 -1.82
CA LEU A 192 16.91 16.62 -2.64
C LEU A 192 17.68 17.91 -2.93
N ALA A 193 16.99 19.01 -3.25
CA ALA A 193 17.61 20.30 -3.55
C ALA A 193 18.45 20.80 -2.36
N ARG A 194 17.97 20.62 -1.13
CA ARG A 194 18.73 20.95 0.10
C ARG A 194 20.01 20.12 0.26
N LYS A 195 20.04 18.92 -0.32
CA LYS A 195 21.22 18.05 -0.39
C LYS A 195 22.03 18.25 -1.68
N GLN A 196 21.75 19.31 -2.45
CA GLN A 196 22.37 19.61 -3.74
C GLN A 196 22.23 18.46 -4.74
N ARG A 197 21.07 17.79 -4.70
CA ARG A 197 20.67 16.70 -5.61
C ARG A 197 19.38 17.06 -6.33
N ASP A 198 19.07 16.34 -7.39
CA ASP A 198 17.79 16.42 -8.10
C ASP A 198 17.14 15.03 -8.25
N LEU A 199 15.89 15.01 -8.73
CA LEU A 199 15.10 13.82 -9.01
C LEU A 199 15.81 12.86 -9.98
N ASP A 200 16.69 13.35 -10.86
CA ASP A 200 17.53 12.53 -11.74
C ASP A 200 18.40 11.53 -10.97
N ALA A 201 18.76 11.85 -9.71
CA ALA A 201 19.55 11.00 -8.85
C ALA A 201 18.73 9.91 -8.11
N VAL A 202 17.41 9.87 -8.31
CA VAL A 202 16.52 8.87 -7.69
C VAL A 202 16.33 7.71 -8.66
N GLN A 203 16.59 6.48 -8.23
CA GLN A 203 16.33 5.29 -9.04
C GLN A 203 14.93 4.77 -8.75
N GLU A 204 14.24 4.27 -9.77
CA GLU A 204 12.86 3.76 -9.58
C GLU A 204 12.82 2.53 -8.65
N ALA A 205 13.81 1.65 -8.77
CA ALA A 205 13.96 0.48 -7.90
C ALA A 205 14.06 0.84 -6.40
N GLN A 206 14.57 2.04 -6.08
CA GLN A 206 14.65 2.54 -4.71
C GLN A 206 13.27 2.91 -4.15
N LEU A 207 12.29 3.23 -5.00
CA LEU A 207 10.91 3.49 -4.59
C LEU A 207 10.13 2.20 -4.34
N ALA A 208 10.38 1.16 -5.15
CA ALA A 208 9.67 -0.12 -5.09
C ALA A 208 9.89 -0.89 -3.77
N GLN A 209 11.03 -0.70 -3.10
CA GLN A 209 11.34 -1.35 -1.82
C GLN A 209 10.52 -0.79 -0.65
N GLY A 210 10.12 0.48 -0.70
CA GLY A 210 9.21 1.07 0.30
C GLY A 210 7.77 0.58 0.12
N ALA A 211 7.33 0.50 -1.13
CA ALA A 211 5.96 0.14 -1.51
C ALA A 211 5.51 -1.26 -1.09
N ALA A 212 6.38 -2.27 -1.24
CA ALA A 212 6.03 -3.66 -0.93
C ALA A 212 5.76 -3.86 0.58
N LEU A 213 6.43 -3.08 1.43
CA LEU A 213 6.25 -3.11 2.89
C LEU A 213 5.01 -2.29 3.30
N GLU A 214 4.76 -1.15 2.64
CA GLU A 214 3.57 -0.36 2.91
C GLU A 214 2.27 -1.03 2.40
N GLU A 215 2.31 -1.77 1.28
CA GLU A 215 1.21 -2.62 0.80
C GLU A 215 0.80 -3.65 1.88
N GLU A 216 1.78 -4.25 2.55
CA GLU A 216 1.58 -5.25 3.61
C GLU A 216 1.07 -4.62 4.93
N LEU A 217 1.38 -3.35 5.19
CA LEU A 217 1.10 -2.68 6.47
C LEU A 217 -0.08 -1.69 6.45
N SER A 218 -0.44 -1.10 5.30
CA SER A 218 -1.29 0.12 5.26
C SER A 218 -2.46 0.08 4.26
N GLY A 219 -2.57 -0.96 3.44
CA GLY A 219 -3.73 -1.17 2.54
C GLY A 219 -3.68 -0.36 1.24
N VAL A 220 -4.84 -0.18 0.60
CA VAL A 220 -4.95 0.41 -0.76
C VAL A 220 -4.39 1.83 -0.84
N GLY A 221 -4.53 2.63 0.23
CA GLY A 221 -4.10 4.02 0.25
C GLY A 221 -2.63 4.20 -0.13
N SER A 222 -1.70 3.54 0.57
CA SER A 222 -0.28 3.62 0.23
C SER A 222 0.04 3.14 -1.19
N VAL A 223 -0.63 2.08 -1.65
CA VAL A 223 -0.36 1.53 -3.00
C VAL A 223 -0.72 2.55 -4.08
N VAL A 224 -1.79 3.33 -3.88
CA VAL A 224 -2.19 4.43 -4.78
C VAL A 224 -1.12 5.53 -4.80
N TYR A 225 -0.57 5.92 -3.65
CA TYR A 225 0.49 6.93 -3.55
C TYR A 225 1.74 6.47 -4.30
N ASP A 226 2.20 5.24 -4.01
CA ASP A 226 3.39 4.69 -4.64
C ASP A 226 3.23 4.50 -6.16
N LEU A 227 2.07 4.05 -6.61
CA LEU A 227 1.74 3.92 -8.02
C LEU A 227 1.93 5.25 -8.76
N GLY A 228 1.37 6.32 -8.20
CA GLY A 228 1.49 7.67 -8.71
C GLY A 228 2.92 8.18 -8.74
N ARG A 229 3.63 8.05 -7.62
CA ARG A 229 5.03 8.47 -7.48
C ARG A 229 5.91 7.79 -8.53
N ARG A 230 5.78 6.47 -8.71
CA ARG A 230 6.55 5.72 -9.71
C ARG A 230 6.21 6.17 -11.13
N ALA A 231 4.94 6.27 -11.47
CA ALA A 231 4.51 6.71 -12.80
C ALA A 231 5.06 8.11 -13.13
N LEU A 232 4.94 9.07 -12.22
CA LEU A 232 5.41 10.43 -12.46
C LEU A 232 6.93 10.58 -12.42
N LEU A 233 7.65 9.79 -11.62
CA LEU A 233 9.12 9.78 -11.69
C LEU A 233 9.62 9.26 -13.05
N ARG A 234 8.96 8.24 -13.62
CA ARG A 234 9.28 7.76 -14.98
C ARG A 234 9.06 8.85 -16.03
N GLU A 235 7.92 9.52 -15.99
CA GLU A 235 7.63 10.62 -16.91
C GLU A 235 8.60 11.79 -16.73
N TYR A 236 8.93 12.15 -15.49
CA TYR A 236 9.95 13.15 -15.19
C TYR A 236 11.29 12.79 -15.82
N LYS A 237 11.74 11.53 -15.72
CA LYS A 237 12.99 11.10 -16.37
C LYS A 237 12.94 11.11 -17.89
N ARG A 238 11.74 10.97 -18.47
CA ARG A 238 11.53 10.95 -19.92
C ARG A 238 11.51 12.35 -20.53
N GLY A 239 10.92 13.32 -19.85
CA GLY A 239 10.68 14.65 -20.42
C GLY A 239 10.59 15.79 -19.39
N GLY A 240 11.11 15.60 -18.20
CA GLY A 240 11.10 16.57 -17.11
C GLY A 240 9.69 16.89 -16.60
N TRP A 241 9.54 18.06 -15.99
CA TRP A 241 8.26 18.52 -15.44
C TRP A 241 7.16 18.68 -16.50
N GLU A 242 7.50 18.96 -17.76
CA GLU A 242 6.49 19.06 -18.83
C GLU A 242 5.78 17.72 -19.07
N ALA A 243 6.52 16.60 -19.03
CA ALA A 243 5.94 15.26 -19.15
C ALA A 243 5.07 14.89 -17.94
N VAL A 244 5.51 15.24 -16.72
CA VAL A 244 4.70 15.11 -15.49
C VAL A 244 3.39 15.86 -15.64
N GLN A 245 3.45 17.13 -16.05
CA GLN A 245 2.28 17.98 -16.21
C GLN A 245 1.32 17.48 -17.31
N ALA A 246 1.86 16.92 -18.39
CA ALA A 246 1.04 16.32 -19.44
C ALA A 246 0.22 15.13 -18.92
N LEU A 247 0.85 14.23 -18.15
CA LEU A 247 0.18 13.04 -17.59
C LEU A 247 -0.83 13.43 -16.50
N VAL A 248 -0.48 14.36 -15.60
CA VAL A 248 -1.43 14.86 -14.58
C VAL A 248 -2.63 15.56 -15.22
N LYS A 249 -2.43 16.34 -16.29
CA LYS A 249 -3.53 17.05 -16.96
C LYS A 249 -4.48 16.12 -17.71
N ALA A 250 -3.98 15.00 -18.21
CA ALA A 250 -4.73 13.99 -18.95
C ALA A 250 -4.48 12.61 -18.33
N PRO A 251 -5.04 12.33 -17.13
CA PRO A 251 -4.82 11.08 -16.44
C PRO A 251 -5.34 9.90 -17.30
N PRO A 252 -4.71 8.72 -17.23
CA PRO A 252 -5.19 7.53 -17.89
C PRO A 252 -6.58 7.12 -17.38
N GLY A 253 -7.28 6.31 -18.16
CA GLY A 253 -8.62 5.85 -17.83
C GLY A 253 -8.66 4.79 -16.72
N SER A 254 -7.53 4.13 -16.46
CA SER A 254 -7.40 3.00 -15.52
C SER A 254 -6.09 3.00 -14.77
N THR A 255 -6.08 2.36 -13.60
CA THR A 255 -4.86 2.06 -12.84
C THR A 255 -3.90 1.15 -13.59
N GLU A 256 -4.40 0.29 -14.47
CA GLU A 256 -3.59 -0.61 -15.31
C GLU A 256 -2.48 0.13 -16.06
N GLN A 257 -2.86 1.25 -16.69
CA GLN A 257 -1.95 2.08 -17.48
C GLN A 257 -0.87 2.75 -16.62
N LEU A 258 -1.09 2.88 -15.31
CA LEU A 258 -0.08 3.38 -14.36
C LEU A 258 0.78 2.24 -13.81
N ILE A 259 0.20 1.05 -13.65
CA ILE A 259 0.89 -0.13 -13.13
C ILE A 259 1.92 -0.60 -14.16
N HIS A 260 1.52 -0.67 -15.44
CA HIS A 260 2.32 -1.18 -16.54
C HIS A 260 2.72 -0.07 -17.51
N PRO A 261 3.98 0.40 -17.51
CA PRO A 261 4.44 1.45 -18.42
C PRO A 261 4.18 1.17 -19.91
N ALA A 262 4.25 -0.11 -20.32
CA ALA A 262 4.00 -0.53 -21.70
C ALA A 262 2.54 -0.33 -22.15
N LYS A 263 1.59 -0.23 -21.21
CA LYS A 263 0.15 -0.02 -21.47
C LYS A 263 -0.23 1.47 -21.52
N LEU A 264 0.60 2.36 -20.97
CA LEU A 264 0.28 3.79 -20.88
C LEU A 264 0.13 4.43 -22.27
N GLY A 265 -1.11 4.80 -22.62
CA GLY A 265 -1.47 5.41 -23.91
C GLY A 265 -1.53 4.44 -25.10
N ALA A 266 -1.29 3.15 -24.87
CA ALA A 266 -1.37 2.10 -25.89
C ALA A 266 -2.62 1.23 -25.71
N ASP A 267 -2.97 0.93 -24.46
CA ASP A 267 -3.99 -0.02 -24.06
C ASP A 267 -5.05 0.73 -23.25
N THR A 268 -6.29 0.74 -23.72
CA THR A 268 -7.37 1.53 -23.10
C THR A 268 -8.52 0.59 -22.72
N PRO A 269 -9.00 0.65 -21.47
CA PRO A 269 -9.98 -0.32 -21.00
C PRO A 269 -11.26 -0.33 -21.81
N THR A 270 -11.73 -1.53 -22.15
CA THR A 270 -13.01 -1.77 -22.79
C THR A 270 -14.18 -1.64 -21.80
N GLU A 271 -15.24 -0.95 -22.22
CA GLU A 271 -16.49 -0.87 -21.45
C GLU A 271 -17.21 -2.23 -21.41
N VAL A 272 -17.42 -2.76 -20.21
CA VAL A 272 -18.15 -4.01 -19.99
C VAL A 272 -19.61 -3.72 -19.66
N PRO A 273 -20.59 -4.28 -20.41
CA PRO A 273 -21.99 -4.03 -20.16
C PRO A 273 -22.50 -4.75 -18.90
N PRO A 274 -23.45 -4.14 -18.16
CA PRO A 274 -24.07 -4.74 -17.00
C PRO A 274 -24.95 -5.96 -17.37
N GLN A 275 -25.22 -6.80 -16.37
CA GLN A 275 -26.24 -7.85 -16.44
C GLN A 275 -27.63 -7.30 -16.11
N ALA A 276 -28.61 -7.66 -16.93
CA ALA A 276 -30.02 -7.41 -16.67
C ALA A 276 -30.66 -8.68 -16.08
N LEU A 277 -30.99 -8.64 -14.78
CA LEU A 277 -31.55 -9.77 -14.05
C LEU A 277 -32.96 -9.46 -13.56
N ALA A 278 -33.94 -10.23 -14.01
CA ALA A 278 -35.32 -10.05 -13.60
C ALA A 278 -35.50 -10.30 -12.09
N GLY A 279 -36.26 -9.42 -11.41
CA GLY A 279 -36.50 -9.51 -9.97
C GLY A 279 -35.35 -8.98 -9.09
N TRP A 280 -34.31 -8.41 -9.69
CA TRP A 280 -33.17 -7.80 -9.00
C TRP A 280 -33.12 -6.30 -9.27
N VAL A 281 -32.90 -5.52 -8.22
CA VAL A 281 -32.71 -4.07 -8.28
C VAL A 281 -31.22 -3.77 -8.10
N GLU A 282 -30.62 -3.07 -9.07
CA GLU A 282 -29.23 -2.59 -8.96
C GLU A 282 -29.16 -1.49 -7.89
N LEU A 283 -28.32 -1.69 -6.89
CA LEU A 283 -28.04 -0.72 -5.83
C LEU A 283 -26.77 0.08 -6.13
N HIS A 284 -25.78 -0.57 -6.75
CA HIS A 284 -24.52 0.02 -7.09
C HIS A 284 -23.90 -0.69 -8.29
N ARG A 285 -23.15 0.07 -9.08
CA ARG A 285 -22.35 -0.42 -10.21
C ARG A 285 -20.97 0.22 -10.13
N ASP A 286 -19.95 -0.56 -10.45
CA ASP A 286 -18.59 -0.06 -10.52
C ASP A 286 -17.71 -0.70 -11.61
N VAL A 287 -16.59 -0.03 -11.91
CA VAL A 287 -15.40 -0.60 -12.56
C VAL A 287 -14.34 -0.69 -11.48
N VAL A 288 -13.93 -1.91 -11.13
CA VAL A 288 -13.05 -2.17 -9.99
C VAL A 288 -11.60 -1.98 -10.40
N GLY A 289 -11.24 -2.40 -11.62
CA GLY A 289 -9.92 -2.17 -12.19
C GLY A 289 -8.87 -3.19 -11.82
N GLU A 290 -7.71 -3.11 -12.47
CA GLU A 290 -6.58 -3.99 -12.20
C GLU A 290 -6.10 -3.84 -10.75
N LEU A 291 -5.89 -2.61 -10.26
CA LEU A 291 -5.33 -2.37 -8.92
C LEU A 291 -6.15 -3.05 -7.82
N GLN A 292 -7.47 -2.87 -7.82
CA GLN A 292 -8.32 -3.47 -6.79
C GLN A 292 -8.43 -4.99 -6.96
N THR A 293 -8.39 -5.49 -8.20
CA THR A 293 -8.33 -6.93 -8.48
C THR A 293 -7.04 -7.52 -7.92
N TYR A 294 -5.90 -6.86 -8.14
CA TYR A 294 -4.60 -7.23 -7.58
C TYR A 294 -4.67 -7.26 -6.06
N MET A 295 -5.14 -6.18 -5.42
CA MET A 295 -5.26 -6.10 -3.96
C MET A 295 -6.20 -7.17 -3.38
N TYR A 296 -7.28 -7.50 -4.08
CA TYR A 296 -8.18 -8.58 -3.70
C TYR A 296 -7.45 -9.94 -3.70
N LEU A 297 -6.72 -10.26 -4.77
CA LEU A 297 -5.94 -11.50 -4.86
C LEU A 297 -4.83 -11.57 -3.80
N ARG A 298 -4.13 -10.46 -3.54
CA ARG A 298 -3.11 -10.37 -2.49
C ARG A 298 -3.69 -10.64 -1.10
N LYS A 299 -4.86 -10.08 -0.78
CA LYS A 299 -5.59 -10.36 0.48
C LYS A 299 -6.00 -11.83 0.63
N LEU A 300 -6.16 -12.55 -0.49
CA LEU A 300 -6.42 -13.99 -0.50
C LEU A 300 -5.14 -14.84 -0.42
N GLY A 301 -3.96 -14.22 -0.29
CA GLY A 301 -2.67 -14.91 -0.24
C GLY A 301 -2.15 -15.39 -1.59
N VAL A 302 -2.66 -14.84 -2.70
CA VAL A 302 -2.13 -15.15 -4.04
C VAL A 302 -0.79 -14.46 -4.22
N GLU A 303 0.29 -15.23 -4.22
CA GLU A 303 1.65 -14.70 -4.34
C GLU A 303 1.85 -13.97 -5.68
N ARG A 304 1.50 -14.62 -6.80
CA ARG A 304 1.67 -14.08 -8.17
C ARG A 304 0.44 -13.31 -8.65
N ALA A 305 -0.10 -12.43 -7.80
CA ALA A 305 -1.30 -11.66 -8.10
C ALA A 305 -1.11 -10.75 -9.33
N GLY A 306 0.05 -10.11 -9.49
CA GLY A 306 0.32 -9.22 -10.63
C GLY A 306 0.21 -9.95 -11.98
N LEU A 307 0.73 -11.18 -12.08
CA LEU A 307 0.56 -11.98 -13.29
C LEU A 307 -0.88 -12.42 -13.52
N ALA A 308 -1.64 -12.65 -12.46
CA ALA A 308 -3.06 -13.00 -12.55
C ALA A 308 -3.96 -11.81 -12.93
N THR A 309 -3.44 -10.57 -12.92
CA THR A 309 -4.22 -9.36 -13.19
C THR A 309 -3.72 -8.52 -14.36
N CYS A 310 -2.46 -8.67 -14.79
CA CYS A 310 -1.82 -7.79 -15.78
C CYS A 310 -2.44 -7.77 -17.19
N GLY A 311 -3.33 -8.71 -17.51
CA GLY A 311 -4.11 -8.73 -18.75
C GLY A 311 -5.57 -8.34 -18.57
N TRP A 312 -5.90 -7.59 -17.51
CA TRP A 312 -7.24 -7.06 -17.29
C TRP A 312 -7.58 -6.07 -18.41
N GLU A 313 -8.74 -6.19 -19.02
CA GLU A 313 -9.12 -5.31 -20.16
C GLU A 313 -10.34 -4.44 -19.80
N GLY A 314 -11.10 -4.83 -18.78
CA GLY A 314 -12.30 -4.12 -18.37
C GLY A 314 -13.17 -4.95 -17.45
N ASP A 315 -14.01 -4.28 -16.66
CA ASP A 315 -14.98 -4.97 -15.83
C ASP A 315 -16.25 -4.18 -15.52
N CYS A 316 -17.26 -4.91 -15.03
CA CYS A 316 -18.48 -4.35 -14.48
C CYS A 316 -18.87 -5.15 -13.24
N LEU A 317 -18.78 -4.52 -12.08
CA LEU A 317 -19.28 -5.03 -10.82
C LEU A 317 -20.66 -4.44 -10.55
N GLN A 318 -21.65 -5.30 -10.29
CA GLN A 318 -22.99 -4.91 -9.88
C GLN A 318 -23.30 -5.47 -8.50
N VAL A 319 -23.82 -4.62 -7.62
CA VAL A 319 -24.41 -5.00 -6.35
C VAL A 319 -25.92 -4.86 -6.48
N LEU A 320 -26.63 -5.97 -6.36
CA LEU A 320 -28.07 -6.05 -6.57
C LEU A 320 -28.78 -6.57 -5.32
N ARG A 321 -30.07 -6.27 -5.22
CA ARG A 321 -30.94 -6.74 -4.14
C ARG A 321 -32.32 -7.13 -4.68
N ASN A 322 -32.88 -8.23 -4.18
CA ASN A 322 -34.25 -8.63 -4.50
C ASN A 322 -35.26 -8.15 -3.45
N GLU A 323 -36.56 -8.44 -3.65
CA GLU A 323 -37.63 -8.06 -2.72
C GLU A 323 -37.47 -8.67 -1.32
N ALA A 324 -36.89 -9.87 -1.24
CA ALA A 324 -36.57 -10.56 0.01
C ALA A 324 -35.31 -10.00 0.72
N ARG A 325 -34.72 -8.91 0.21
CA ARG A 325 -33.49 -8.27 0.70
C ARG A 325 -32.24 -9.16 0.63
N VAL A 326 -32.27 -10.22 -0.18
CA VAL A 326 -31.08 -11.00 -0.50
C VAL A 326 -30.15 -10.12 -1.32
N MET A 327 -28.87 -10.11 -0.96
CA MET A 327 -27.82 -9.40 -1.67
C MET A 327 -27.17 -10.33 -2.70
N LEU A 328 -26.89 -9.78 -3.87
CA LEU A 328 -26.25 -10.46 -4.99
C LEU A 328 -25.15 -9.55 -5.53
N VAL A 329 -23.99 -10.12 -5.79
CA VAL A 329 -22.90 -9.46 -6.50
C VAL A 329 -22.66 -10.25 -7.78
N VAL A 330 -22.67 -9.54 -8.90
CA VAL A 330 -22.24 -10.07 -10.20
C VAL A 330 -21.08 -9.22 -10.66
N TRP A 331 -19.94 -9.87 -10.90
CA TRP A 331 -18.76 -9.21 -11.43
C TRP A 331 -18.35 -9.87 -12.73
N ARG A 332 -18.51 -9.13 -13.82
CA ARG A 332 -18.07 -9.55 -15.16
C ARG A 332 -16.76 -8.89 -15.48
N THR A 333 -15.75 -9.68 -15.80
CA THR A 333 -14.43 -9.21 -16.22
C THR A 333 -14.12 -9.67 -17.64
N LEU A 334 -13.43 -8.80 -18.37
CA LEU A 334 -12.87 -9.03 -19.70
C LEU A 334 -11.34 -8.98 -19.58
N TRP A 335 -10.67 -9.77 -20.40
CA TRP A 335 -9.21 -9.93 -20.41
C TRP A 335 -8.67 -9.80 -21.83
N ASP A 336 -7.42 -9.36 -21.97
CA ASP A 336 -6.77 -9.15 -23.27
C ASP A 336 -6.75 -10.42 -24.10
N SER A 337 -6.42 -11.57 -23.47
CA SER A 337 -6.44 -12.88 -24.10
C SER A 337 -7.14 -13.95 -23.28
N GLU A 338 -7.41 -15.10 -23.92
CA GLU A 338 -7.96 -16.27 -23.22
C GLU A 338 -7.01 -16.84 -22.16
N LEU A 339 -5.71 -16.64 -22.34
CA LEU A 339 -4.71 -17.08 -21.35
C LEU A 339 -4.82 -16.24 -20.08
N ASP A 340 -5.04 -14.93 -20.21
CA ASP A 340 -5.05 -14.02 -19.07
C ASP A 340 -6.33 -14.24 -18.24
N ALA A 341 -7.47 -14.45 -18.91
CA ALA A 341 -8.71 -14.92 -18.26
C ALA A 341 -8.51 -16.25 -17.50
N GLN A 342 -7.68 -17.16 -18.03
CA GLN A 342 -7.36 -18.42 -17.35
C GLN A 342 -6.43 -18.22 -16.15
N GLN A 343 -5.43 -17.35 -16.25
CA GLN A 343 -4.53 -17.02 -15.14
C GLN A 343 -5.34 -16.46 -13.95
N PHE A 344 -6.22 -15.50 -14.20
CA PHE A 344 -7.12 -14.95 -13.18
C PHE A 344 -8.03 -16.02 -12.56
N LEU A 345 -8.72 -16.81 -13.39
CA LEU A 345 -9.59 -17.89 -12.92
C LEU A 345 -8.82 -18.94 -12.10
N GLN A 346 -7.56 -19.19 -12.42
CA GLN A 346 -6.73 -20.14 -11.69
C GLN A 346 -6.27 -19.59 -10.33
N ALA A 347 -6.10 -18.27 -10.21
CA ALA A 347 -5.67 -17.60 -9.00
C ALA A 347 -6.78 -17.47 -7.95
N ILE A 348 -8.04 -17.27 -8.37
CA ILE A 348 -9.14 -17.13 -7.41
C ILE A 348 -9.40 -18.47 -6.66
N PRO A 349 -9.53 -18.46 -5.32
CA PRO A 349 -9.77 -19.68 -4.53
C PRO A 349 -11.20 -20.21 -4.69
N ALA A 350 -12.18 -19.34 -4.97
CA ALA A 350 -13.60 -19.68 -5.07
C ALA A 350 -14.05 -20.03 -6.51
N LYS A 351 -13.30 -20.86 -7.23
CA LYS A 351 -13.56 -21.18 -8.67
C LYS A 351 -14.98 -21.67 -8.94
N GLY A 352 -15.59 -22.38 -8.00
CA GLY A 352 -16.99 -22.85 -8.11
C GLY A 352 -18.04 -21.73 -8.17
N ARG A 353 -17.64 -20.48 -7.90
CA ARG A 353 -18.47 -19.27 -8.04
C ARG A 353 -18.31 -18.57 -9.40
N ALA A 354 -17.32 -18.98 -10.20
CA ALA A 354 -17.00 -18.37 -11.48
C ALA A 354 -17.48 -19.21 -12.67
N ARG A 355 -17.71 -18.55 -13.81
CA ARG A 355 -17.83 -19.18 -15.13
C ARG A 355 -16.96 -18.43 -16.14
N ARG A 356 -16.32 -19.15 -17.06
CA ARG A 356 -15.50 -18.57 -18.13
C ARG A 356 -16.11 -18.85 -19.49
N ALA A 357 -16.07 -17.87 -20.38
CA ALA A 357 -16.41 -18.01 -21.81
C ALA A 357 -15.38 -17.24 -22.64
N GLY A 358 -14.41 -17.94 -23.22
CA GLY A 358 -13.29 -17.31 -23.92
C GLY A 358 -12.53 -16.36 -22.98
N ARG A 359 -12.43 -15.08 -23.36
CA ARG A 359 -11.76 -14.01 -22.60
C ARG A 359 -12.60 -13.44 -21.44
N TRP A 360 -13.83 -13.93 -21.24
CA TRP A 360 -14.73 -13.41 -20.23
C TRP A 360 -14.75 -14.29 -18.98
N VAL A 361 -14.75 -13.68 -17.80
CA VAL A 361 -14.98 -14.36 -16.52
C VAL A 361 -16.12 -13.66 -15.77
N ASP A 362 -17.15 -14.42 -15.41
CA ASP A 362 -18.22 -13.93 -14.52
C ASP A 362 -18.07 -14.57 -13.14
N LEU A 363 -18.07 -13.77 -12.09
CA LEU A 363 -18.12 -14.21 -10.69
C LEU A 363 -19.45 -13.80 -10.06
N VAL A 364 -20.03 -14.70 -9.28
CA VAL A 364 -21.31 -14.46 -8.60
C VAL A 364 -21.21 -14.80 -7.12
N TRP A 365 -21.58 -13.84 -6.27
CA TRP A 365 -21.69 -14.05 -4.81
C TRP A 365 -23.08 -13.64 -4.32
N SER A 366 -23.56 -14.31 -3.28
CA SER A 366 -24.83 -13.97 -2.63
C SER A 366 -24.83 -14.51 -1.21
N ASN A 367 -25.52 -13.81 -0.31
CA ASN A 367 -25.85 -14.31 1.03
C ASN A 367 -27.10 -15.19 1.05
N GLY A 368 -27.79 -15.34 -0.09
CA GLY A 368 -28.91 -16.26 -0.24
C GLY A 368 -28.40 -17.67 -0.54
N PRO A 369 -28.82 -18.70 0.24
CA PRO A 369 -28.45 -20.09 -0.04
C PRO A 369 -28.84 -20.51 -1.47
N GLY A 370 -27.87 -21.01 -2.25
CA GLY A 370 -28.08 -21.48 -3.63
C GLY A 370 -28.35 -20.37 -4.67
N VAL A 371 -28.49 -19.12 -4.27
CA VAL A 371 -28.85 -18.01 -5.16
C VAL A 371 -27.74 -17.73 -6.17
N ALA A 372 -26.47 -17.70 -5.73
CA ALA A 372 -25.35 -17.44 -6.62
C ALA A 372 -25.23 -18.48 -7.75
N GLU A 373 -25.47 -19.76 -7.46
CA GLU A 373 -25.46 -20.84 -8.45
C GLU A 373 -26.60 -20.70 -9.44
N ALA A 374 -27.82 -20.46 -8.95
CA ALA A 374 -29.00 -20.26 -9.79
C ALA A 374 -28.85 -19.06 -10.74
N VAL A 375 -28.35 -17.92 -10.24
CA VAL A 375 -28.14 -16.71 -11.05
C VAL A 375 -27.02 -16.92 -12.08
N ARG A 376 -25.93 -17.60 -11.72
CA ARG A 376 -24.81 -17.86 -12.64
C ARG A 376 -25.25 -18.60 -13.91
N GLY A 377 -26.25 -19.49 -13.80
CA GLY A 377 -26.85 -20.19 -14.94
C GLY A 377 -27.76 -19.31 -15.83
N GLN A 378 -28.19 -18.15 -15.33
CA GLN A 378 -29.11 -17.23 -16.02
C GLN A 378 -28.43 -16.00 -16.62
N LEU A 379 -27.18 -15.72 -16.23
CA LEU A 379 -26.42 -14.58 -16.76
C LEU A 379 -26.33 -14.68 -18.30
N ALA A 380 -26.56 -13.57 -18.99
CA ALA A 380 -26.51 -13.50 -20.44
C ALA A 380 -25.12 -13.87 -20.98
N ALA A 381 -25.07 -14.38 -22.22
CA ALA A 381 -23.81 -14.57 -22.91
C ALA A 381 -23.08 -13.22 -23.02
N PRO A 382 -21.73 -13.21 -22.92
CA PRO A 382 -20.98 -11.99 -23.15
C PRO A 382 -21.10 -11.53 -24.61
N PRO A 383 -21.02 -10.21 -24.88
CA PRO A 383 -20.96 -9.70 -26.24
C PRO A 383 -19.67 -10.14 -26.93
N GLU A 384 -19.68 -10.14 -28.27
CA GLU A 384 -18.46 -10.32 -29.05
C GLU A 384 -17.63 -9.04 -28.99
N VAL A 385 -16.45 -9.14 -28.37
CA VAL A 385 -15.44 -8.08 -28.35
C VAL A 385 -14.19 -8.68 -29.00
N PRO A 386 -13.69 -8.11 -30.11
CA PRO A 386 -12.45 -8.58 -30.75
C PRO A 386 -11.26 -8.50 -29.82
N GLN A 387 -10.32 -9.44 -29.97
CA GLN A 387 -9.00 -9.32 -29.35
C GLN A 387 -8.18 -8.29 -30.10
N VAL A 388 -7.53 -7.39 -29.36
CA VAL A 388 -6.64 -6.38 -29.91
C VAL A 388 -5.21 -6.86 -29.70
N GLU A 389 -4.48 -7.09 -30.79
CA GLU A 389 -3.12 -7.64 -30.72
C GLU A 389 -2.11 -6.72 -30.01
N ALA A 390 -2.36 -5.40 -30.00
CA ALA A 390 -1.53 -4.45 -29.27
C ALA A 390 -1.65 -4.62 -27.75
N ASP A 391 -2.86 -4.84 -27.24
CA ASP A 391 -3.16 -5.01 -25.81
C ASP A 391 -2.63 -6.37 -25.33
N VAL A 392 -2.71 -7.41 -26.17
CA VAL A 392 -2.02 -8.68 -25.90
C VAL A 392 -0.50 -8.48 -25.85
N ALA A 393 0.07 -7.71 -26.77
CA ALA A 393 1.52 -7.48 -26.81
C ALA A 393 2.02 -6.68 -25.60
N SER A 394 1.30 -5.65 -25.16
CA SER A 394 1.60 -4.87 -23.95
C SER A 394 1.50 -5.74 -22.69
N THR A 395 0.51 -6.63 -22.61
CA THR A 395 0.39 -7.62 -21.52
C THR A 395 1.56 -8.60 -21.50
N ARG A 396 1.98 -9.12 -22.65
CA ARG A 396 3.19 -9.96 -22.71
C ARG A 396 4.44 -9.21 -22.27
N GLU A 397 4.50 -7.90 -22.46
CA GLU A 397 5.61 -7.08 -21.95
C GLU A 397 5.54 -6.92 -20.44
N ALA A 398 4.37 -6.61 -19.89
CA ALA A 398 4.12 -6.55 -18.45
C ALA A 398 4.49 -7.88 -17.76
N GLU A 399 4.07 -9.02 -18.32
CA GLU A 399 4.42 -10.35 -17.82
C GLU A 399 5.94 -10.59 -17.82
N ARG A 400 6.65 -10.17 -18.87
CA ARG A 400 8.12 -10.29 -18.94
C ARG A 400 8.79 -9.42 -17.89
N GLU A 401 8.32 -8.20 -17.69
CA GLU A 401 8.85 -7.31 -16.66
C GLU A 401 8.62 -7.89 -15.25
N LEU A 402 7.42 -8.41 -14.97
CA LEU A 402 7.11 -9.08 -13.71
C LEU A 402 8.01 -10.31 -13.49
N ALA A 403 8.16 -11.17 -14.51
CA ALA A 403 9.03 -12.34 -14.42
C ALA A 403 10.50 -11.96 -14.24
N GLN A 404 10.97 -10.89 -14.88
CA GLN A 404 12.34 -10.39 -14.71
C GLN A 404 12.54 -9.85 -13.29
N ARG A 405 11.59 -9.08 -12.75
CA ARG A 405 11.63 -8.59 -11.36
C ARG A 405 11.64 -9.75 -10.34
N GLU A 406 10.82 -10.78 -10.57
CA GLU A 406 10.82 -12.00 -9.75
C GLU A 406 12.19 -12.70 -9.81
N ALA A 407 12.75 -12.88 -11.01
CA ALA A 407 14.05 -13.52 -11.20
C ALA A 407 15.21 -12.72 -10.57
N ASP A 408 15.17 -11.39 -10.67
CA ASP A 408 16.17 -10.49 -10.09
C ASP A 408 16.08 -10.47 -8.55
N ALA A 409 14.91 -10.78 -7.97
CA ALA A 409 14.72 -10.87 -6.53
C ALA A 409 14.94 -12.29 -5.97
N GLU A 410 15.06 -13.31 -6.80
CA GLU A 410 15.15 -14.70 -6.36
C GLU A 410 16.52 -15.00 -5.71
N ALA A 411 16.50 -15.51 -4.49
CA ALA A 411 17.72 -15.96 -3.84
C ALA A 411 18.20 -17.28 -4.43
N ARG A 412 19.48 -17.32 -4.80
CA ARG A 412 20.10 -18.46 -5.49
C ARG A 412 21.19 -19.08 -4.64
N ARG A 413 21.32 -20.41 -4.72
CA ARG A 413 22.41 -21.14 -4.06
C ARG A 413 23.44 -21.61 -5.07
N VAL A 414 24.69 -21.22 -4.87
CA VAL A 414 25.85 -21.61 -5.70
C VAL A 414 26.89 -22.27 -4.78
N GLY A 415 26.84 -23.60 -4.69
CA GLY A 415 27.65 -24.35 -3.72
C GLY A 415 27.21 -24.09 -2.27
N ASP A 416 28.14 -23.63 -1.43
CA ASP A 416 27.85 -23.18 -0.06
C ASP A 416 27.30 -21.75 -0.01
N ARG A 417 27.46 -20.96 -1.08
CA ARG A 417 27.01 -19.56 -1.14
C ARG A 417 25.50 -19.49 -1.36
N TRP A 418 24.81 -18.75 -0.51
CA TRP A 418 23.43 -18.34 -0.66
C TRP A 418 23.42 -16.84 -0.97
N VAL A 419 23.12 -16.52 -2.23
CA VAL A 419 23.13 -15.17 -2.77
C VAL A 419 21.70 -14.63 -2.70
N ILE A 420 21.54 -13.47 -2.06
CA ILE A 420 20.27 -12.75 -1.88
C ILE A 420 20.40 -11.40 -2.60
N PRO A 421 19.91 -11.29 -3.85
CA PRO A 421 20.12 -10.10 -4.67
C PRO A 421 19.56 -8.81 -4.06
N ALA A 422 18.37 -8.86 -3.45
CA ALA A 422 17.72 -7.69 -2.87
C ALA A 422 18.59 -6.98 -1.81
N GLY A 423 19.38 -7.75 -1.06
CA GLY A 423 20.30 -7.21 -0.05
C GLY A 423 21.71 -6.97 -0.58
N LYS A 424 21.98 -7.32 -1.84
CA LYS A 424 23.33 -7.57 -2.37
C LYS A 424 24.16 -8.38 -1.37
N LEU A 425 23.58 -9.45 -0.87
CA LEU A 425 24.08 -10.18 0.30
C LEU A 425 24.44 -11.61 -0.10
N VAL A 426 25.53 -12.12 0.46
CA VAL A 426 25.90 -13.53 0.38
C VAL A 426 26.13 -14.07 1.79
N LEU A 427 25.55 -15.24 2.07
CA LEU A 427 25.77 -16.03 3.28
C LEU A 427 26.30 -17.41 2.90
N ARG A 428 27.10 -18.04 3.76
CA ARG A 428 27.55 -19.43 3.57
C ARG A 428 26.69 -20.39 4.37
N LEU A 429 25.93 -21.22 3.67
CA LEU A 429 25.07 -22.23 4.27
C LEU A 429 25.76 -23.60 4.32
N PRO A 430 25.76 -24.28 5.48
CA PRO A 430 26.31 -25.63 5.58
C PRO A 430 25.64 -26.63 4.64
N VAL A 431 26.35 -27.71 4.34
CA VAL A 431 25.82 -28.81 3.51
C VAL A 431 24.56 -29.40 4.15
N GLY A 432 23.55 -29.68 3.32
CA GLY A 432 22.28 -30.26 3.75
C GLY A 432 21.23 -29.26 4.26
N TRP A 433 21.59 -27.98 4.42
CA TRP A 433 20.61 -26.93 4.69
C TRP A 433 19.73 -26.69 3.45
N THR A 434 18.50 -26.25 3.65
CA THR A 434 17.55 -25.93 2.57
C THR A 434 17.16 -24.48 2.66
N THR A 435 17.01 -23.82 1.51
CA THR A 435 16.53 -22.44 1.44
C THR A 435 15.07 -22.41 1.02
N GLN A 436 14.37 -21.37 1.42
CA GLN A 436 13.02 -21.04 1.02
C GLN A 436 12.93 -19.52 0.92
N GLN A 437 12.18 -19.02 -0.05
CA GLN A 437 11.84 -17.61 -0.14
C GLN A 437 10.31 -17.49 -0.07
N SER A 438 9.84 -16.48 0.64
CA SER A 438 8.42 -16.16 0.78
C SER A 438 8.27 -14.64 0.72
N GLY A 439 7.88 -14.13 -0.44
CA GLY A 439 7.89 -12.68 -0.71
C GLY A 439 9.29 -12.09 -0.52
N VAL A 440 9.40 -11.09 0.37
CA VAL A 440 10.65 -10.39 0.71
C VAL A 440 11.46 -11.08 1.82
N THR A 441 10.97 -12.19 2.35
CA THR A 441 11.62 -12.95 3.42
C THR A 441 12.41 -14.14 2.85
N TYR A 442 13.69 -14.20 3.18
CA TYR A 442 14.58 -15.28 2.76
C TYR A 442 14.92 -16.15 3.96
N LEU A 443 14.63 -17.44 3.86
CA LEU A 443 14.78 -18.40 4.96
C LEU A 443 15.77 -19.49 4.59
N ALA A 444 16.62 -19.86 5.53
CA ALA A 444 17.43 -21.07 5.46
C ALA A 444 17.16 -21.94 6.69
N PHE A 445 17.06 -23.25 6.47
CA PHE A 445 16.74 -24.22 7.51
C PHE A 445 17.81 -25.33 7.54
N PRO A 446 18.18 -25.82 8.74
CA PRO A 446 18.97 -27.03 8.87
C PRO A 446 18.14 -28.26 8.44
N PRO A 447 18.80 -29.42 8.21
CA PRO A 447 18.12 -30.69 8.05
C PRO A 447 17.08 -30.93 9.16
N ARG A 448 15.90 -31.44 8.80
CA ARG A 448 14.78 -31.63 9.75
C ARG A 448 15.21 -32.44 10.97
N SER A 449 14.94 -31.89 12.16
CA SER A 449 15.32 -32.47 13.45
C SER A 449 14.13 -32.96 14.29
N GLY A 450 12.97 -33.25 13.68
CA GLY A 450 11.81 -33.85 14.35
C GLY A 450 11.03 -32.95 15.34
N SER A 451 11.46 -31.71 15.59
CA SER A 451 10.77 -30.73 16.45
C SER A 451 9.66 -29.98 15.71
N ARG A 452 8.74 -29.38 16.47
CA ARG A 452 7.65 -28.54 15.94
C ARG A 452 8.19 -27.22 15.37
N PHE A 453 9.03 -26.51 16.12
CA PHE A 453 9.74 -25.33 15.61
C PHE A 453 10.91 -25.75 14.73
N ARG A 454 11.10 -25.06 13.60
CA ARG A 454 12.27 -25.23 12.72
C ARG A 454 13.23 -24.07 12.98
N ASP A 455 14.38 -24.39 13.54
CA ASP A 455 15.48 -23.44 13.65
C ASP A 455 15.80 -22.88 12.26
N ASN A 456 16.13 -21.60 12.17
CA ASN A 456 16.27 -20.95 10.88
C ASN A 456 17.22 -19.76 10.92
N VAL A 457 17.66 -19.38 9.73
CA VAL A 457 18.19 -18.06 9.43
C VAL A 457 17.14 -17.35 8.60
N ASN A 458 16.77 -16.16 9.02
CA ASN A 458 15.87 -15.26 8.32
C ASN A 458 16.67 -14.02 7.88
N VAL A 459 16.61 -13.68 6.60
CA VAL A 459 17.13 -12.42 6.06
C VAL A 459 15.95 -11.61 5.54
N GLN A 460 15.93 -10.33 5.93
CA GLN A 460 14.97 -9.34 5.45
C GLN A 460 15.72 -8.07 5.03
N VAL A 461 15.27 -7.47 3.93
CA VAL A 461 15.68 -6.14 3.51
C VAL A 461 14.49 -5.22 3.73
N GLN A 462 14.65 -4.26 4.63
CA GLN A 462 13.55 -3.40 5.06
C GLN A 462 13.94 -1.91 4.97
N PRO A 463 12.99 -1.00 4.74
CA PRO A 463 13.25 0.44 4.79
C PRO A 463 13.93 0.88 6.09
N ASN A 464 14.72 1.94 6.00
CA ASN A 464 15.48 2.46 7.13
C ASN A 464 15.25 3.97 7.31
N PRO A 465 14.24 4.36 8.11
CA PRO A 465 13.96 5.76 8.37
C PRO A 465 15.01 6.44 9.26
N LEU A 466 15.90 5.66 9.89
CA LEU A 466 16.92 6.16 10.83
C LEU A 466 18.27 6.43 10.16
N GLY A 467 18.42 6.11 8.87
CA GLY A 467 19.70 6.20 8.16
C GLY A 467 20.78 5.35 8.84
N THR A 468 22.04 5.78 8.77
CA THR A 468 23.17 5.00 9.30
C THR A 468 23.52 5.29 10.77
N ASP A 469 22.68 6.00 11.52
CA ASP A 469 22.94 6.34 12.92
C ASP A 469 22.72 5.14 13.84
N LEU A 470 23.82 4.46 14.21
CA LEU A 470 23.76 3.29 15.08
C LEU A 470 23.19 3.58 16.47
N ASP A 471 23.33 4.79 17.02
CA ASP A 471 22.78 5.11 18.33
C ASP A 471 21.25 5.24 18.27
N ALA A 472 20.73 5.83 17.18
CA ALA A 472 19.30 5.84 16.91
C ALA A 472 18.76 4.41 16.73
N HIS A 473 19.49 3.54 16.02
CA HIS A 473 19.13 2.13 15.86
C HIS A 473 19.13 1.35 17.17
N VAL A 474 20.14 1.53 18.04
CA VAL A 474 20.19 0.91 19.37
C VAL A 474 18.93 1.26 20.16
N LYS A 475 18.60 2.55 20.20
CA LYS A 475 17.43 3.04 20.95
C LYS A 475 16.14 2.45 20.40
N ALA A 476 15.91 2.58 19.10
CA ALA A 476 14.67 2.14 18.46
C ALA A 476 14.44 0.63 18.62
N ASN A 477 15.47 -0.19 18.42
CA ASN A 477 15.35 -1.65 18.55
C ASN A 477 15.16 -2.09 20.01
N ALA A 478 15.79 -1.42 20.98
CA ALA A 478 15.59 -1.70 22.38
C ALA A 478 14.16 -1.35 22.84
N GLU A 479 13.63 -0.20 22.40
CA GLU A 479 12.24 0.21 22.67
C GLU A 479 11.23 -0.75 22.04
N GLN A 480 11.46 -1.16 20.78
CA GLN A 480 10.60 -2.12 20.09
C GLN A 480 10.56 -3.48 20.79
N LEU A 481 11.72 -4.02 21.19
CA LEU A 481 11.77 -5.29 21.93
C LEU A 481 11.14 -5.19 23.32
N ALA A 482 11.32 -4.07 24.02
CA ALA A 482 10.71 -3.86 25.33
C ALA A 482 9.17 -3.79 25.29
N ALA A 483 8.59 -3.43 24.13
CA ALA A 483 7.15 -3.42 23.92
C ALA A 483 6.55 -4.82 23.68
N LEU A 484 7.38 -5.85 23.45
CA LEU A 484 6.93 -7.21 23.21
C LEU A 484 6.88 -8.00 24.54
N PRO A 485 5.70 -8.42 25.01
CA PRO A 485 5.54 -9.00 26.36
C PRO A 485 6.24 -10.34 26.56
N ASP A 486 6.47 -11.10 25.50
CA ASP A 486 7.06 -12.45 25.54
C ASP A 486 8.53 -12.48 25.09
N MET A 487 9.18 -11.32 24.98
CA MET A 487 10.58 -11.18 24.56
C MET A 487 11.41 -10.49 25.64
N THR A 488 12.70 -10.83 25.71
CA THR A 488 13.65 -10.24 26.64
C THR A 488 14.96 -9.98 25.90
N LEU A 489 15.32 -8.71 25.77
CA LEU A 489 16.60 -8.28 25.22
C LEU A 489 17.73 -8.63 26.20
N ASP A 490 18.68 -9.44 25.74
CA ASP A 490 19.85 -9.82 26.55
C ASP A 490 21.01 -8.86 26.30
N THR A 491 21.35 -8.61 25.03
CA THR A 491 22.43 -7.69 24.65
C THR A 491 22.10 -6.96 23.36
N ILE A 492 22.56 -5.70 23.26
CA ILE A 492 22.53 -4.90 22.05
C ILE A 492 23.85 -4.13 21.96
N VAL A 493 24.66 -4.41 20.95
CA VAL A 493 26.00 -3.85 20.82
C VAL A 493 26.28 -3.38 19.40
N LYS A 494 26.93 -2.23 19.29
CA LYS A 494 27.48 -1.73 18.03
C LYS A 494 28.77 -2.48 17.72
N GLY A 495 28.98 -2.80 16.45
CA GLY A 495 30.18 -3.47 16.00
C GLY A 495 30.44 -3.30 14.52
N GLU A 496 31.33 -4.13 14.00
CA GLU A 496 31.68 -4.19 12.59
C GLU A 496 31.59 -5.65 12.11
N ALA A 497 31.09 -5.84 10.90
CA ALA A 497 31.09 -7.12 10.19
C ALA A 497 31.07 -6.86 8.68
N ALA A 498 31.74 -7.70 7.90
CA ALA A 498 31.83 -7.56 6.44
C ALA A 498 32.32 -6.15 5.98
N GLY A 499 33.18 -5.51 6.78
CA GLY A 499 33.67 -4.14 6.52
C GLY A 499 32.60 -3.05 6.67
N ARG A 500 31.48 -3.35 7.32
CA ARG A 500 30.34 -2.43 7.50
C ARG A 500 29.96 -2.30 8.97
N PRO A 501 29.46 -1.13 9.40
CA PRO A 501 28.88 -0.99 10.74
C PRO A 501 27.65 -1.90 10.89
N VAL A 502 27.55 -2.58 12.03
CA VAL A 502 26.47 -3.53 12.34
C VAL A 502 26.02 -3.35 13.78
N LEU A 503 24.72 -3.51 14.00
CA LEU A 503 24.12 -3.64 15.32
C LEU A 503 23.86 -5.13 15.58
N LYS A 504 24.43 -5.68 16.65
CA LYS A 504 24.29 -7.09 17.04
C LYS A 504 23.44 -7.18 18.29
N CYS A 505 22.32 -7.89 18.18
CA CYS A 505 21.34 -8.05 19.24
C CYS A 505 21.19 -9.54 19.59
N THR A 506 21.18 -9.87 20.87
CA THR A 506 20.75 -11.19 21.35
C THR A 506 19.54 -11.00 22.25
N PHE A 507 18.53 -11.84 22.05
CA PHE A 507 17.32 -11.82 22.88
C PHE A 507 16.72 -13.21 22.97
N THR A 508 15.91 -13.42 24.00
CA THR A 508 15.15 -14.66 24.20
C THR A 508 13.66 -14.38 24.24
N GLY A 509 12.86 -15.39 23.95
CA GLY A 509 11.41 -15.27 24.09
C GLY A 509 10.70 -16.60 24.17
N VAL A 510 9.38 -16.54 24.39
CA VAL A 510 8.52 -17.72 24.40
C VAL A 510 7.50 -17.59 23.28
N MET A 511 7.46 -18.57 22.37
CA MET A 511 6.45 -18.64 21.31
C MET A 511 5.84 -20.03 21.28
N ASN A 512 4.51 -20.14 21.33
CA ASN A 512 3.79 -21.42 21.29
C ASN A 512 4.31 -22.46 22.30
N LEU A 513 4.65 -22.01 23.52
CA LEU A 513 5.24 -22.79 24.62
C LEU A 513 6.72 -23.18 24.44
N ASP A 514 7.33 -22.87 23.30
CA ASP A 514 8.74 -23.11 23.05
C ASP A 514 9.57 -21.90 23.49
N LYS A 515 10.62 -22.13 24.28
CA LYS A 515 11.64 -21.11 24.56
C LYS A 515 12.55 -20.98 23.34
N LEU A 516 12.69 -19.78 22.82
CA LEU A 516 13.50 -19.44 21.66
C LEU A 516 14.65 -18.51 22.04
N GLU A 517 15.76 -18.68 21.33
CA GLU A 517 16.93 -17.83 21.38
C GLU A 517 17.14 -17.20 20.00
N PHE A 518 17.41 -15.91 19.99
CA PHE A 518 17.58 -15.11 18.79
C PHE A 518 18.93 -14.40 18.82
N GLU A 519 19.62 -14.44 17.69
CA GLU A 519 20.75 -13.55 17.41
C GLU A 519 20.45 -12.81 16.11
N CYS A 520 20.40 -11.49 16.18
CA CYS A 520 20.00 -10.59 15.10
C CYS A 520 21.12 -9.61 14.79
N TRP A 521 21.52 -9.54 13.51
CA TRP A 521 22.49 -8.59 13.00
C TRP A 521 21.80 -7.64 12.03
N ILE A 522 21.87 -6.35 12.32
CA ILE A 522 21.24 -5.27 11.54
C ILE A 522 22.36 -4.45 10.91
N PHE A 523 22.32 -4.32 9.58
CA PHE A 523 23.25 -3.52 8.79
C PHE A 523 22.50 -2.31 8.23
N PRO A 524 22.57 -1.13 8.90
CA PRO A 524 21.95 0.08 8.41
C PRO A 524 22.62 0.58 7.14
N ARG A 525 21.81 0.94 6.14
CA ARG A 525 22.22 1.70 4.96
C ARG A 525 21.40 2.99 4.91
N GLU A 526 21.75 3.90 4.02
CA GLU A 526 21.15 5.24 3.99
C GLU A 526 19.62 5.22 3.79
N GLN A 527 19.10 4.23 3.07
CA GLN A 527 17.69 4.16 2.67
C GLN A 527 16.96 2.92 3.21
N ASP A 528 17.68 1.82 3.38
CA ASP A 528 17.18 0.53 3.84
C ASP A 528 18.17 -0.09 4.84
N GLN A 529 17.85 -1.27 5.36
CA GLN A 529 18.71 -2.01 6.26
C GLN A 529 18.54 -3.50 5.99
N VAL A 530 19.63 -4.25 6.13
CA VAL A 530 19.61 -5.71 6.04
C VAL A 530 19.56 -6.26 7.46
N VAL A 531 18.51 -7.02 7.75
CA VAL A 531 18.30 -7.67 9.05
C VAL A 531 18.45 -9.16 8.88
N ILE A 532 19.40 -9.75 9.62
CA ILE A 532 19.67 -11.18 9.59
C ILE A 532 19.45 -11.73 10.98
N THR A 533 18.41 -12.54 11.14
CA THR A 533 18.02 -13.14 12.41
C THR A 533 18.20 -14.64 12.35
N THR A 534 19.02 -15.18 13.25
CA THR A 534 19.03 -16.61 13.54
C THR A 534 18.04 -16.89 14.66
N THR A 535 17.33 -18.01 14.58
CA THR A 535 16.42 -18.44 15.64
C THR A 535 16.62 -19.90 15.93
N ALA A 536 16.82 -20.22 17.21
CA ALA A 536 16.96 -21.59 17.68
C ALA A 536 16.02 -21.89 18.85
N LEU A 537 15.61 -23.15 18.98
CA LEU A 537 15.02 -23.63 20.23
C LEU A 537 16.07 -23.55 21.35
N GLY A 538 15.70 -23.02 22.51
CA GLY A 538 16.64 -22.79 23.62
C GLY A 538 17.34 -24.06 24.11
N VAL A 539 16.68 -25.21 23.99
CA VAL A 539 17.21 -26.54 24.36
C VAL A 539 18.11 -27.19 23.29
N ARG A 540 18.47 -26.47 22.21
CA ARG A 540 19.27 -27.03 21.12
C ARG A 540 20.71 -27.33 21.51
N GLU A 541 21.28 -28.30 20.79
CA GLU A 541 22.70 -28.64 20.86
C GLU A 541 23.58 -27.44 20.51
N ALA A 542 24.67 -27.27 21.25
CA ALA A 542 25.65 -26.20 21.04
C ALA A 542 26.17 -26.15 19.59
N LYS A 543 26.27 -27.31 18.92
CA LYS A 543 26.73 -27.40 17.53
C LYS A 543 25.80 -26.69 16.54
N LEU A 544 24.49 -26.75 16.73
CA LEU A 544 23.54 -26.06 15.87
C LEU A 544 23.58 -24.54 16.11
N LYS A 545 23.64 -24.13 17.38
CA LYS A 545 23.79 -22.71 17.75
C LYS A 545 25.09 -22.14 17.18
N GLN A 546 26.19 -22.90 17.24
CA GLN A 546 27.45 -22.53 16.63
C GLN A 546 27.34 -22.41 15.10
N ALA A 547 26.64 -23.36 14.43
CA ALA A 547 26.43 -23.28 12.99
C ALA A 547 25.62 -22.04 12.58
N LEU A 548 24.58 -21.68 13.34
CA LEU A 548 23.80 -20.46 13.12
C LEU A 548 24.67 -19.20 13.26
N HIS A 549 25.48 -19.13 14.30
CA HIS A 549 26.42 -18.02 14.50
C HIS A 549 27.45 -17.93 13.35
N GLN A 550 28.01 -19.05 12.92
CA GLN A 550 28.95 -19.09 11.78
C GLN A 550 28.33 -18.59 10.48
N ILE A 551 27.01 -18.78 10.29
CA ILE A 551 26.32 -18.21 9.13
C ILE A 551 26.32 -16.68 9.22
N LEU A 552 26.04 -16.09 10.39
CA LEU A 552 26.11 -14.63 10.59
C LEU A 552 27.52 -14.09 10.33
N GLU A 553 28.55 -14.78 10.80
CA GLU A 553 29.95 -14.38 10.55
C GLU A 553 30.36 -14.47 9.07
N SER A 554 29.63 -15.26 8.27
CA SER A 554 29.91 -15.46 6.84
C SER A 554 29.32 -14.40 5.91
N VAL A 555 28.68 -13.36 6.46
CA VAL A 555 28.08 -12.27 5.69
C VAL A 555 29.13 -11.62 4.78
N GLU A 556 28.82 -11.57 3.49
CA GLU A 556 29.55 -10.82 2.47
C GLU A 556 28.54 -9.91 1.74
N PHE A 557 28.92 -8.67 1.43
CA PHE A 557 28.13 -7.78 0.58
C PHE A 557 28.75 -7.70 -0.82
N GLU A 558 27.93 -7.83 -1.85
CA GLU A 558 28.31 -7.57 -3.24
C GLU A 558 28.19 -6.06 -3.49
N ASP A 559 29.17 -5.47 -4.18
CA ASP A 559 29.21 -4.03 -4.46
C ASP A 559 28.23 -3.61 -5.58
#